data_AF-A0A3G6RPV6-F1
#
_entry.id   AF-A0A3G6RPV6-F1
#
_cell.length_a   1.000
_cell.length_b   1.000
_cell.length_c   1.000
_cell.angle_alpha   90.00
_cell.angle_beta   90.00
_cell.angle_gamma   90.00
#
_symmetry.space_group_name_H-M   'P 1'
#
loop_
_entity.id
_entity.type
_entity.pdbx_description
1 polymer ?
#
loop_
_entity_poly.entity_id
_entity_poly.type
_entity_poly.pdbx_seq_one_letter_code
_entity_poly.pdbx_strand_id
1 'polypeptide(L)'
;MRQLKKLKITESIESEKLIFEENWYDRFDTWTIYFASLAMIGSSVLCVREIKPSLNNGLEYLFFTVIFTFSLYVFYCKSTEKYLKEIKFSISKDEAKNRILEYGKKYNYRITKVSTNLFYLNETADFYSPVNYEQTTIIFFKNNAILYTVIKECSRANFPVLFSKYLTIFDLKKILHQKEAQPRKRSTYFSSFFHGL
;
A
#
# COMPACT_ATOMS: atom_id res chain seq x y z
N MET A 1 -7.68 0.13 -13.20
CA MET A 1 -6.66 1.17 -13.02
C MET A 1 -7.34 2.50 -12.77
N ARG A 2 -7.30 2.99 -11.52
CA ARG A 2 -7.68 4.34 -11.11
C ARG A 2 -7.02 5.22 -12.13
N GLN A 3 -7.85 5.92 -12.89
CA GLN A 3 -7.33 6.77 -13.93
C GLN A 3 -6.58 7.88 -13.20
N LEU A 4 -5.26 7.71 -13.04
CA LEU A 4 -4.32 8.76 -12.64
C LEU A 4 -4.23 9.80 -13.78
N LYS A 5 -5.40 10.20 -14.28
CA LYS A 5 -5.61 11.17 -15.33
C LYS A 5 -5.00 12.47 -14.82
N LYS A 6 -4.13 13.03 -15.66
CA LYS A 6 -3.40 14.27 -15.36
C LYS A 6 -2.61 14.21 -14.05
N LEU A 7 -1.93 13.09 -13.78
CA LEU A 7 -0.93 13.04 -12.71
C LEU A 7 0.10 14.15 -12.93
N LYS A 8 0.22 15.05 -11.95
CA LYS A 8 1.15 16.17 -11.98
C LYS A 8 2.47 15.74 -11.38
N ILE A 9 3.37 15.24 -12.23
CA ILE A 9 4.63 14.60 -11.81
C ILE A 9 5.50 15.57 -10.98
N THR A 10 5.74 16.79 -11.47
CA THR A 10 6.59 17.78 -10.80
C THR A 10 6.02 18.20 -9.45
N GLU A 11 4.75 18.62 -9.42
CA GLU A 11 4.06 18.99 -8.17
C GLU A 11 4.05 17.82 -7.17
N SER A 12 3.91 16.58 -7.64
CA SER A 12 3.93 15.40 -6.76
C SER A 12 5.29 15.16 -6.11
N ILE A 13 6.38 15.36 -6.86
CA ILE A 13 7.76 15.20 -6.38
C ILE A 13 8.15 16.31 -5.40
N GLU A 14 7.66 17.54 -5.64
CA GLU A 14 7.92 18.71 -4.78
C GLU A 14 7.13 18.65 -3.47
N SER A 15 5.85 18.28 -3.52
CA SER A 15 4.97 18.18 -2.35
C SER A 15 5.09 16.86 -1.58
N GLU A 16 5.89 15.91 -2.08
CA GLU A 16 6.00 14.54 -1.57
C GLU A 16 4.63 13.86 -1.41
N LYS A 17 3.70 14.19 -2.30
CA LYS A 17 2.33 13.69 -2.28
C LYS A 17 1.85 13.43 -3.69
N LEU A 18 1.10 12.36 -3.90
CA LEU A 18 0.51 12.06 -5.20
C LEU A 18 -0.59 13.08 -5.53
N ILE A 19 -0.34 13.95 -6.52
CA ILE A 19 -1.26 14.99 -6.98
C ILE A 19 -1.79 14.63 -8.38
N PHE A 20 -3.08 14.32 -8.45
CA PHE A 20 -3.78 13.98 -9.68
C PHE A 20 -5.25 14.42 -9.59
N GLU A 21 -5.92 14.47 -10.73
CA GLU A 21 -7.35 14.81 -10.79
C GLU A 21 -8.18 13.61 -10.31
N GLU A 22 -8.82 13.75 -9.15
CA GLU A 22 -9.71 12.72 -8.61
C GLU A 22 -11.14 12.92 -9.08
N ASN A 23 -11.75 11.85 -9.58
CA ASN A 23 -13.18 11.81 -9.87
C ASN A 23 -14.00 11.97 -8.60
N TRP A 24 -15.24 12.46 -8.73
CA TRP A 24 -16.14 12.63 -7.59
C TRP A 24 -16.37 11.33 -6.80
N TYR A 25 -16.57 10.21 -7.50
CA TYR A 25 -16.74 8.89 -6.90
C TYR A 25 -15.52 8.48 -6.04
N ASP A 26 -14.30 8.73 -6.51
CA ASP A 26 -13.07 8.42 -5.77
C ASP A 26 -12.94 9.22 -4.47
N ARG A 27 -13.40 10.48 -4.48
CA ARG A 27 -13.46 11.33 -3.29
C ARG A 27 -14.51 10.83 -2.32
N PHE A 28 -15.71 10.51 -2.81
CA PHE A 28 -16.81 9.99 -2.00
C PHE A 28 -16.45 8.67 -1.31
N ASP A 29 -15.79 7.75 -2.03
CA ASP A 29 -15.23 6.52 -1.45
C ASP A 29 -14.28 6.81 -0.29
N THR A 30 -13.39 7.78 -0.48
CA THR A 30 -12.41 8.16 0.54
C THR A 30 -13.11 8.72 1.78
N TRP A 31 -14.12 9.58 1.61
CA TRP A 31 -14.95 10.07 2.71
C TRP A 31 -15.70 8.95 3.42
N THR A 32 -16.26 8.00 2.67
CA THR A 32 -16.97 6.84 3.22
C THR A 32 -16.05 5.98 4.09
N ILE A 33 -14.80 5.75 3.65
CA ILE A 33 -13.81 5.00 4.44
C ILE A 33 -13.44 5.75 5.72
N TYR A 34 -13.23 7.07 5.67
CA TYR A 34 -12.96 7.85 6.88
C TYR A 34 -14.12 7.84 7.85
N PHE A 35 -15.34 8.06 7.35
CA PHE A 35 -16.55 8.05 8.16
C PHE A 35 -16.75 6.67 8.81
N ALA A 36 -16.66 5.59 8.04
CA ALA A 36 -16.78 4.22 8.56
C ALA A 36 -15.71 3.93 9.63
N SER A 37 -14.46 4.34 9.40
CA SER A 37 -13.37 4.13 10.37
C SER A 37 -13.61 4.91 11.66
N LEU A 38 -14.02 6.18 11.58
CA LEU A 38 -14.35 7.01 12.74
C LEU A 38 -15.59 6.51 13.49
N ALA A 39 -16.62 6.05 12.78
CA ALA A 39 -17.81 5.46 13.38
C ALA A 39 -17.46 4.19 14.17
N MET A 40 -16.58 3.34 13.64
CA MET A 40 -16.11 2.12 14.34
C MET A 40 -15.23 2.44 15.55
N ILE A 41 -14.38 3.47 15.46
CA ILE A 41 -13.61 3.99 16.60
C ILE A 41 -14.58 4.47 17.69
N GLY A 42 -15.54 5.33 17.34
CA GLY A 42 -16.51 5.87 18.28
C GLY A 42 -17.37 4.77 18.93
N SER A 43 -17.90 3.84 18.12
CA SER A 43 -18.72 2.74 18.63
C SER A 43 -17.95 1.82 19.58
N SER A 44 -16.70 1.47 19.25
CA SER A 44 -15.86 0.65 20.13
C SER A 44 -15.62 1.31 21.49
N VAL A 45 -15.40 2.63 21.53
CA VAL A 45 -15.25 3.38 22.80
C VAL A 45 -16.55 3.40 23.59
N LEU A 46 -17.69 3.63 22.93
CA LEU A 46 -19.00 3.64 23.59
C LEU A 46 -19.34 2.25 24.16
N CYS A 47 -19.13 1.18 23.38
CA CYS A 47 -19.39 -0.18 23.83
C CYS A 47 -18.50 -0.56 25.03
N VAL A 48 -17.20 -0.23 25.00
CA VAL A 48 -16.30 -0.48 26.14
C VAL A 48 -16.77 0.24 27.40
N ARG A 49 -17.28 1.47 27.28
CA ARG A 49 -17.82 2.23 28.42
C ARG A 49 -19.05 1.59 29.05
N GLU A 50 -19.85 0.87 28.27
CA GLU A 50 -21.07 0.20 28.75
C GLU A 50 -20.81 -1.17 29.40
N ILE A 51 -19.61 -1.74 29.23
CA ILE A 51 -19.26 -3.02 29.85
C ILE A 51 -19.18 -2.86 31.37
N LYS A 52 -20.08 -3.54 32.09
CA LYS A 52 -19.99 -3.64 33.55
C LYS A 52 -18.76 -4.47 33.93
N PRO A 53 -17.83 -3.98 34.76
CA PRO A 53 -16.65 -4.75 35.12
C PRO A 53 -17.00 -6.10 35.76
N SER A 54 -16.59 -7.19 35.12
CA SER A 54 -16.77 -8.57 35.61
C SER A 54 -15.56 -9.41 35.20
N LEU A 55 -15.25 -10.46 35.97
CA LEU A 55 -14.14 -11.38 35.69
C LEU A 55 -14.27 -12.11 34.33
N ASN A 56 -15.48 -12.19 33.78
CA ASN A 56 -15.75 -12.93 32.54
C ASN A 56 -15.71 -12.04 31.28
N ASN A 57 -15.56 -10.72 31.42
CA ASN A 57 -15.69 -9.79 30.30
C ASN A 57 -14.40 -9.57 29.51
N GLY A 58 -13.32 -10.30 29.82
CA GLY A 58 -12.02 -10.14 29.17
C GLY A 58 -12.07 -10.30 27.64
N LEU A 59 -12.93 -11.19 27.13
CA LEU A 59 -13.14 -11.37 25.70
C LEU A 59 -13.82 -10.17 25.04
N GLU A 60 -14.79 -9.54 25.70
CA GLU A 60 -15.48 -8.35 25.20
C GLU A 60 -14.51 -7.17 25.09
N TYR A 61 -13.72 -6.94 26.14
CA TYR A 61 -12.68 -5.91 26.12
C TYR A 61 -11.64 -6.14 25.02
N LEU A 62 -11.20 -7.39 24.83
CA LEU A 62 -10.26 -7.74 23.76
C LEU A 62 -10.87 -7.46 22.38
N PHE A 63 -12.11 -7.90 22.16
CA PHE A 63 -12.82 -7.72 20.89
C PHE A 63 -12.93 -6.24 20.50
N PHE A 64 -13.42 -5.39 21.39
CA PHE A 64 -13.54 -3.95 21.11
C PHE A 64 -12.19 -3.25 20.98
N THR A 65 -11.17 -3.69 21.73
CA THR A 65 -9.80 -3.17 21.58
C THR A 65 -9.22 -3.50 20.20
N VAL A 66 -9.47 -4.71 19.69
CA VAL A 66 -9.05 -5.10 18.34
C VAL A 66 -9.79 -4.27 17.28
N ILE A 67 -11.10 -4.07 17.43
CA ILE A 67 -11.87 -3.20 16.51
C ILE A 67 -11.33 -1.77 16.52
N PHE A 68 -11.10 -1.20 17.69
CA PHE A 68 -10.59 0.15 17.86
C PHE A 68 -9.23 0.33 17.17
N THR A 69 -8.28 -0.55 17.49
CA THR A 69 -6.91 -0.50 16.95
C THR A 69 -6.88 -0.75 15.44
N PHE A 70 -7.66 -1.71 14.95
CA PHE A 70 -7.78 -1.96 13.51
C PHE A 70 -8.40 -0.77 12.77
N SER A 71 -9.44 -0.15 13.30
CA SER A 71 -10.11 1.00 12.67
C SER A 71 -9.21 2.23 12.63
N LEU A 72 -8.45 2.50 13.70
CA LEU A 72 -7.40 3.52 13.70
C LEU A 72 -6.33 3.23 12.64
N TYR A 73 -5.93 1.97 12.52
CA TYR A 73 -4.94 1.55 11.54
C TYR A 73 -5.43 1.76 10.10
N VAL A 74 -6.68 1.41 9.79
CA VAL A 74 -7.31 1.66 8.48
C VAL A 74 -7.34 3.16 8.18
N PHE A 75 -7.79 3.98 9.14
CA PHE A 75 -7.83 5.44 9.02
C PHE A 75 -6.46 6.02 8.71
N TYR A 76 -5.43 5.60 9.45
CA TYR A 76 -4.04 6.02 9.24
C TYR A 76 -3.53 5.59 7.86
N CYS A 77 -3.78 4.34 7.46
CA CYS A 77 -3.36 3.83 6.16
C CYS A 77 -4.01 4.60 5.01
N LYS A 78 -5.29 4.95 5.12
CA LYS A 78 -5.98 5.74 4.11
C LYS A 78 -5.47 7.18 4.05
N SER A 79 -5.23 7.78 5.22
CA SER A 79 -4.72 9.15 5.32
C SER A 79 -3.32 9.32 4.73
N THR A 80 -2.49 8.29 4.85
CA THR A 80 -1.10 8.31 4.38
C THR A 80 -0.89 7.68 3.00
N GLU A 81 -1.95 7.11 2.39
CA GLU A 81 -1.88 6.41 1.11
C GLU A 81 -1.29 7.29 -0.02
N LYS A 82 -1.57 8.59 -0.01
CA LYS A 82 -1.07 9.50 -1.06
C LYS A 82 0.30 10.09 -0.76
N TYR A 83 0.85 9.92 0.45
CA TYR A 83 2.17 10.45 0.76
C TYR A 83 3.25 9.58 0.13
N LEU A 84 4.14 10.25 -0.60
CA LEU A 84 5.28 9.61 -1.20
C LEU A 84 6.34 9.44 -0.11
N LYS A 85 6.85 8.22 0.02
CA LYS A 85 7.91 7.89 0.94
C LYS A 85 9.23 7.82 0.19
N GLU A 86 10.31 8.27 0.82
CA GLU A 86 11.63 8.28 0.22
C GLU A 86 12.43 7.00 0.53
N ILE A 87 13.14 6.47 -0.47
CA ILE A 87 14.23 5.52 -0.30
C ILE A 87 15.46 6.10 -0.99
N LYS A 88 16.43 6.53 -0.20
CA LYS A 88 17.74 6.95 -0.69
C LYS A 88 18.58 5.73 -1.04
N PHE A 89 19.48 5.87 -2.00
CA PHE A 89 20.44 4.84 -2.39
C PHE A 89 21.74 5.47 -2.86
N SER A 90 22.83 4.72 -2.86
CA SER A 90 24.16 5.19 -3.27
C SER A 90 24.55 4.80 -4.70
N ILE A 91 23.81 3.87 -5.31
CA ILE A 91 24.03 3.40 -6.68
C ILE A 91 23.61 4.43 -7.73
N SER A 92 24.06 4.25 -8.97
CA SER A 92 23.63 5.12 -10.07
C SER A 92 22.12 5.00 -10.30
N LYS A 93 21.50 6.08 -10.76
CA LYS A 93 20.07 6.11 -11.09
C LYS A 93 19.68 5.04 -12.11
N ASP A 94 20.54 4.77 -13.09
CA ASP A 94 20.27 3.76 -14.12
C ASP A 94 20.40 2.33 -13.59
N GLU A 95 21.34 2.09 -12.69
CA GLU A 95 21.42 0.82 -11.97
C GLU A 95 20.19 0.61 -11.07
N ALA A 96 19.76 1.63 -10.32
CA ALA A 96 18.54 1.58 -9.52
C ALA A 96 17.30 1.25 -10.37
N LYS A 97 17.17 1.89 -11.54
CA LYS A 97 16.12 1.56 -12.52
C LYS A 97 16.17 0.10 -12.96
N ASN A 98 17.34 -0.39 -13.34
CA ASN A 98 17.51 -1.77 -13.79
C ASN A 98 17.10 -2.76 -12.69
N ARG A 99 17.54 -2.56 -11.45
CA ARG A 99 17.18 -3.43 -10.31
C ARG A 99 15.67 -3.43 -10.04
N ILE A 100 15.00 -2.28 -10.13
CA ILE A 100 13.53 -2.19 -9.96
C ILE A 100 12.80 -2.89 -11.11
N LEU A 101 13.30 -2.76 -12.35
CA LEU A 101 12.72 -3.45 -13.51
C LEU A 101 12.90 -4.96 -13.42
N GLU A 102 14.07 -5.44 -12.99
CA GLU A 102 14.34 -6.86 -12.74
C GLU A 102 13.47 -7.40 -11.61
N TYR A 103 13.31 -6.65 -10.53
CA TYR A 103 12.36 -6.97 -9.47
C TYR A 103 10.95 -7.11 -10.03
N GLY A 104 10.46 -6.13 -10.79
CA GLY A 104 9.14 -6.18 -11.42
C GLY A 104 8.95 -7.43 -12.28
N LYS A 105 9.92 -7.75 -13.14
CA LYS A 105 9.90 -8.96 -13.99
C LYS A 105 9.90 -10.24 -13.17
N LYS A 106 10.76 -10.33 -12.17
CA LYS A 106 10.93 -11.53 -11.32
C LYS A 106 9.63 -11.89 -10.58
N TYR A 107 8.86 -10.90 -10.18
CA TYR A 107 7.60 -11.07 -9.46
C TYR A 107 6.37 -10.89 -10.36
N ASN A 108 6.54 -10.95 -11.69
CA ASN A 108 5.47 -10.87 -12.68
C ASN A 108 4.58 -9.62 -12.56
N TYR A 109 5.12 -8.51 -12.08
CA TYR A 109 4.42 -7.23 -12.11
C TYR A 109 4.21 -6.78 -13.55
N ARG A 110 3.03 -6.24 -13.85
CA ARG A 110 2.81 -5.48 -15.09
C ARG A 110 3.46 -4.11 -14.94
N ILE A 111 4.63 -3.95 -15.55
CA ILE A 111 5.40 -2.71 -15.51
C ILE A 111 4.86 -1.73 -16.55
N THR A 112 4.47 -0.53 -16.12
CA THR A 112 4.09 0.57 -17.02
C THR A 112 5.08 1.71 -16.86
N LYS A 113 5.81 2.03 -17.93
CA LYS A 113 6.69 3.20 -17.99
C LYS A 113 5.88 4.41 -18.43
N VAL A 114 5.63 5.34 -17.51
CA VAL A 114 4.81 6.54 -17.78
C VAL A 114 5.68 7.71 -18.20
N SER A 115 6.88 7.84 -17.64
CA SER A 115 7.88 8.82 -18.06
C SER A 115 9.30 8.33 -17.78
N THR A 116 10.31 9.12 -18.13
CA THR A 116 11.73 8.81 -17.83
C THR A 116 12.00 8.61 -16.33
N ASN A 117 11.20 9.26 -15.49
CA ASN A 117 11.37 9.26 -14.03
C ASN A 117 10.18 8.64 -13.30
N LEU A 118 9.23 8.01 -14.00
CA LEU A 118 8.02 7.45 -13.40
C LEU A 118 7.70 6.06 -13.93
N PHE A 119 7.60 5.12 -13.00
CA PHE A 119 7.25 3.72 -13.26
C PHE A 119 6.11 3.29 -12.36
N TYR A 120 5.21 2.48 -12.91
CA TYR A 120 4.21 1.75 -12.16
C TYR A 120 4.54 0.26 -12.17
N LEU A 121 4.55 -0.35 -11.00
CA LEU A 121 4.56 -1.81 -10.84
C LEU A 121 3.15 -2.23 -10.43
N ASN A 122 2.42 -2.84 -11.35
CA ASN A 122 1.06 -3.27 -11.10
C ASN A 122 0.99 -4.76 -10.78
N GLU A 123 0.33 -5.08 -9.69
CA GLU A 123 0.06 -6.43 -9.20
C GLU A 123 -1.44 -6.66 -9.30
N THR A 124 -1.85 -7.54 -10.19
CA THR A 124 -3.22 -8.04 -10.20
C THR A 124 -3.36 -9.03 -9.06
N ALA A 125 -4.47 -8.97 -8.31
CA ALA A 125 -4.78 -10.02 -7.34
C ALA A 125 -4.74 -11.40 -8.01
N ASP A 126 -4.04 -12.35 -7.38
CA ASP A 126 -4.01 -13.74 -7.79
C ASP A 126 -5.44 -14.34 -7.85
N PHE A 127 -5.59 -15.39 -8.66
CA PHE A 127 -6.80 -16.16 -8.98
C PHE A 127 -7.73 -16.55 -7.79
N TYR A 128 -7.27 -16.43 -6.55
CA TYR A 128 -7.99 -16.83 -5.33
C TYR A 128 -8.68 -15.67 -4.60
N SER A 129 -8.54 -14.42 -5.05
CA SER A 129 -9.31 -13.32 -4.47
C SER A 129 -10.68 -13.21 -5.15
N PRO A 130 -11.80 -13.28 -4.43
CA PRO A 130 -13.15 -13.13 -5.01
C PRO A 130 -13.42 -11.70 -5.51
N VAL A 131 -12.45 -10.80 -5.40
CA VAL A 131 -12.58 -9.39 -5.75
C VAL A 131 -11.44 -9.01 -6.67
N ASN A 132 -11.79 -8.59 -7.89
CA ASN A 132 -10.85 -8.00 -8.83
C ASN A 132 -10.27 -6.72 -8.21
N TYR A 133 -9.06 -6.82 -7.69
CA TYR A 133 -8.30 -5.67 -7.21
C TYR A 133 -6.93 -5.62 -7.89
N GLU A 134 -6.47 -4.41 -8.12
CA GLU A 134 -5.14 -4.12 -8.67
C GLU A 134 -4.40 -3.27 -7.65
N GLN A 135 -3.20 -3.69 -7.27
CA GLN A 135 -2.30 -2.91 -6.44
C GLN A 135 -1.21 -2.30 -7.31
N THR A 136 -1.08 -0.98 -7.26
CA THR A 136 -0.08 -0.26 -8.04
C THR A 136 0.95 0.36 -7.12
N THR A 137 2.22 -0.02 -7.28
CA THR A 137 3.34 0.68 -6.69
C THR A 137 3.81 1.76 -7.66
N ILE A 138 3.65 3.01 -7.26
CA ILE A 138 4.06 4.19 -8.03
C ILE A 138 5.45 4.59 -7.57
N ILE A 139 6.40 4.72 -8.51
CA ILE A 139 7.80 5.02 -8.22
C ILE A 139 8.26 6.20 -9.07
N PHE A 140 8.64 7.29 -8.40
CA PHE A 140 9.29 8.45 -8.97
C PHE A 140 10.79 8.41 -8.68
N PHE A 141 11.62 8.73 -9.68
CA PHE A 141 13.07 8.89 -9.48
C PHE A 141 13.43 10.36 -9.26
N LYS A 142 14.06 10.65 -8.12
CA LYS A 142 14.54 11.99 -7.73
C LYS A 142 16.02 11.87 -7.31
N ASN A 143 16.93 12.27 -8.19
CA ASN A 143 18.39 12.16 -7.96
C ASN A 143 18.80 10.74 -7.54
N ASN A 144 19.44 10.60 -6.37
CA ASN A 144 19.87 9.33 -5.75
C ASN A 144 18.83 8.78 -4.77
N ALA A 145 17.55 9.04 -5.04
CA ALA A 145 16.44 8.52 -4.27
C ALA A 145 15.27 8.14 -5.18
N ILE A 146 14.42 7.26 -4.67
CA ILE A 146 13.08 7.08 -5.18
C ILE A 146 12.07 7.65 -4.19
N LEU A 147 11.04 8.30 -4.72
CA LEU A 147 9.81 8.60 -4.00
C LEU A 147 8.76 7.59 -4.45
N TYR A 148 8.09 6.92 -3.51
CA TYR A 148 7.14 5.87 -3.87
C TYR A 148 5.87 5.91 -3.01
N THR A 149 4.79 5.37 -3.56
CA THR A 149 3.61 5.00 -2.79
C THR A 149 2.96 3.75 -3.37
N VAL A 150 2.10 3.10 -2.58
CA VAL A 150 1.33 1.92 -3.00
C VAL A 150 -0.15 2.24 -2.85
N ILE A 151 -0.88 2.19 -3.96
CA ILE A 151 -2.32 2.37 -3.99
C ILE A 151 -2.99 1.04 -4.34
N LYS A 152 -4.18 0.81 -3.77
CA LYS A 152 -5.02 -0.33 -4.13
C LYS A 152 -6.30 0.19 -4.75
N GLU A 153 -6.66 -0.44 -5.86
CA GLU A 153 -7.94 -0.24 -6.51
C GLU A 153 -8.72 -1.53 -6.43
N CYS A 154 -9.99 -1.40 -6.10
CA CYS A 154 -10.92 -2.51 -6.00
C CYS A 154 -12.23 -2.08 -6.63
N SER A 155 -12.93 -3.00 -7.28
CA SER A 155 -14.18 -2.74 -7.99
C SER A 155 -15.31 -2.17 -7.11
N ARG A 156 -15.22 -2.30 -5.78
CA ARG A 156 -16.26 -1.87 -4.83
C ARG A 156 -15.92 -0.60 -4.07
N ALA A 157 -14.70 -0.49 -3.58
CA ALA A 157 -14.25 0.64 -2.76
C ALA A 157 -12.73 0.75 -2.80
N ASN A 158 -12.22 1.97 -2.82
CA ASN A 158 -10.79 2.27 -2.80
C ASN A 158 -10.15 2.07 -1.41
N PHE A 159 -10.26 0.87 -0.86
CA PHE A 159 -9.72 0.52 0.45
C PHE A 159 -8.19 0.60 0.47
N PRO A 160 -7.58 1.15 1.53
CA PRO A 160 -6.13 1.35 1.54
C PRO A 160 -5.37 0.03 1.59
N VAL A 161 -4.13 0.04 1.11
CA VAL A 161 -3.21 -1.07 1.33
C VAL A 161 -2.84 -1.16 2.80
N LEU A 162 -3.20 -2.27 3.43
CA LEU A 162 -2.92 -2.54 4.84
C LEU A 162 -1.49 -3.05 5.03
N PHE A 163 -1.18 -4.26 4.54
CA PHE A 163 0.05 -4.96 4.93
C PHE A 163 1.04 -5.17 3.78
N SER A 164 0.55 -5.50 2.57
CA SER A 164 1.41 -5.82 1.41
C SER A 164 2.38 -4.69 1.06
N LYS A 165 2.02 -3.43 1.29
CA LYS A 165 2.93 -2.28 1.11
C LYS A 165 4.25 -2.46 1.85
N TYR A 166 4.26 -2.99 3.07
CA TYR A 166 5.50 -3.13 3.84
C TYR A 166 6.44 -4.17 3.24
N LEU A 167 5.90 -5.23 2.63
CA LEU A 167 6.68 -6.25 1.94
C LEU A 167 7.35 -5.65 0.70
N THR A 168 6.57 -4.97 -0.15
CA THR A 168 7.10 -4.27 -1.32
C THR A 168 8.18 -3.26 -0.92
N ILE A 169 7.96 -2.50 0.15
CA ILE A 169 8.93 -1.53 0.67
C ILE A 169 10.22 -2.21 1.13
N PHE A 170 10.10 -3.30 1.88
CA PHE A 170 11.24 -4.04 2.37
C PHE A 170 12.09 -4.57 1.22
N ASP A 171 11.44 -5.16 0.21
CA ASP A 171 12.13 -5.67 -0.97
C ASP A 171 12.77 -4.55 -1.81
N LEU A 172 12.07 -3.43 -2.02
CA LEU A 172 12.63 -2.26 -2.72
C LEU A 172 13.86 -1.70 -1.99
N LYS A 173 13.80 -1.55 -0.66
CA LYS A 173 14.96 -1.13 0.14
C LYS A 173 16.12 -2.10 -0.04
N LYS A 174 15.84 -3.41 0.01
CA LYS A 174 16.85 -4.45 -0.13
C LYS A 174 17.54 -4.40 -1.50
N ILE A 175 16.79 -4.38 -2.60
CA ILE A 175 17.39 -4.36 -3.94
C ILE A 175 18.18 -3.08 -4.19
N LEU A 176 17.78 -1.95 -3.61
CA LEU A 176 18.47 -0.66 -3.81
C LEU A 176 19.73 -0.50 -2.95
N HIS A 177 19.85 -1.23 -1.84
CA HIS A 177 21.02 -1.17 -0.93
C HIS A 177 21.96 -2.37 -1.05
N GLN A 178 21.61 -3.38 -1.86
CA GLN A 178 22.49 -4.51 -2.08
C GLN A 178 23.80 -4.07 -2.75
N LYS A 179 24.94 -4.51 -2.19
CA LYS A 179 26.26 -4.26 -2.80
C LYS A 179 26.42 -4.98 -4.14
N GLU A 180 25.72 -6.10 -4.34
CA GLU A 180 25.68 -6.88 -5.60
C GLU A 180 24.28 -7.46 -5.85
N ALA A 181 23.85 -7.47 -7.12
CA ALA A 181 22.59 -8.04 -7.56
C ALA A 181 22.65 -9.59 -7.55
N GLN A 182 22.30 -10.21 -6.42
CA GLN A 182 22.20 -11.67 -6.34
C GLN A 182 20.75 -12.16 -6.53
N PRO A 183 20.50 -13.09 -7.47
CA PRO A 183 19.16 -13.65 -7.69
C PRO A 183 18.84 -14.67 -6.60
N ARG A 184 18.20 -14.24 -5.49
CA ARG A 184 17.59 -15.19 -4.55
C ARG A 184 16.18 -15.58 -5.00
N LYS A 185 15.94 -16.83 -5.37
CA LYS A 185 14.60 -17.42 -5.46
C LYS A 185 13.94 -17.32 -4.08
N ARG A 186 12.79 -16.67 -3.99
CA ARG A 186 11.91 -16.76 -2.82
C ARG A 186 10.64 -17.46 -3.31
N SER A 187 10.27 -18.57 -2.70
CA SER A 187 8.94 -19.15 -2.89
C SER A 187 7.90 -18.18 -2.34
N THR A 188 6.78 -18.08 -3.03
CA THR A 188 5.62 -17.29 -2.61
C THR A 188 5.15 -17.81 -1.25
N TYR A 189 5.22 -17.01 -0.19
CA TYR A 189 4.95 -17.50 1.17
C TYR A 189 3.47 -17.94 1.34
N PHE A 190 2.56 -17.39 0.54
CA PHE A 190 1.16 -17.81 0.50
C PHE A 190 0.98 -19.22 -0.10
N SER A 191 1.82 -19.63 -1.06
CA SER A 191 1.76 -21.02 -1.54
C SER A 191 2.37 -22.00 -0.53
N SER A 192 3.34 -21.58 0.31
CA SER A 192 3.87 -22.46 1.38
C SER A 192 2.98 -22.55 2.62
N PHE A 193 2.11 -21.57 2.87
CA PHE A 193 1.20 -21.60 4.03
C PHE A 193 -0.05 -22.46 3.79
N PHE A 194 -0.47 -22.63 2.52
CA PHE A 194 -1.69 -23.37 2.15
C PHE A 194 -1.43 -24.71 1.43
N HIS A 195 -0.18 -25.06 1.10
CA HIS A 195 0.18 -26.41 0.62
C HIS A 195 0.67 -27.36 1.72
N GLY A 196 0.56 -26.95 2.99
CA GLY A 196 0.93 -27.75 4.16
C GLY A 196 -0.26 -28.40 4.89
N LEU A 197 -1.42 -28.53 4.23
CA LEU A 197 -2.60 -29.26 4.71
C LEU A 197 -3.01 -30.30 3.67
#